data_AF-A0A936N890-F1
#
_entry.id   AF-A0A936N890-F1
#
_cell.length_a   1.000
_cell.length_b   1.000
_cell.length_c   1.000
_cell.angle_alpha   90.00
_cell.angle_beta   90.00
_cell.angle_gamma   90.00
#
_symmetry.space_group_name_H-M   'P 1'
#
loop_
_entity.id
_entity.type
_entity.pdbx_description
1 polymer ?
#
loop_
_entity_poly.entity_id
_entity_poly.type
_entity_poly.pdbx_seq_one_letter_code
_entity_poly.pdbx_strand_id
1 'polypeptide(L)'
;MSLEKVILSDEKTPEIHQKLPEQNLGKIPHPSKPQEVTKKELPVKTEIELSVRTDMQEASSQAPIENKSEDIKSKYIDYQSRYMIELNRKHAQRDAWPDLSRFFDSNDDSGLWVSERYRCLIDVLLTFTEIKRIELDDLKEVCNAFTDVIKSDYYQFLDPSYPYMDEIKKLRDQLRNTCLKTSREQFKYRVSREQKQNLIVTRFELSQFVGKSKFSELKFREK
;
A
#
# COMPACT_ATOMS: atom_id res chain seq x y z
N MET A 1 55.81 28.59 35.12
CA MET A 1 55.19 29.85 34.65
C MET A 1 53.76 29.88 35.12
N SER A 2 53.34 31.08 35.53
CA SER A 2 52.24 31.35 36.46
C SER A 2 50.83 31.24 35.87
N LEU A 3 49.92 31.03 36.83
CA LEU A 3 48.47 31.22 36.83
C LEU A 3 47.94 32.39 36.01
N GLU A 4 46.76 32.23 35.41
CA GLU A 4 45.65 33.18 35.64
C GLU A 4 44.28 32.50 35.48
N LYS A 5 43.54 32.49 36.58
CA LYS A 5 42.11 32.17 36.68
C LYS A 5 41.34 33.47 36.45
N VAL A 6 40.28 33.43 35.66
CA VAL A 6 39.27 34.50 35.59
C VAL A 6 38.03 34.04 36.36
N ILE A 7 37.58 34.87 37.30
CA ILE A 7 36.34 34.75 38.08
C ILE A 7 35.49 36.00 37.77
N LEU A 8 34.19 35.90 38.08
CA LEU A 8 33.14 36.92 38.39
C LEU A 8 32.20 37.23 37.19
N SER A 9 30.86 37.31 37.31
CA SER A 9 29.97 37.46 38.48
C SER A 9 28.52 37.02 38.20
N ASP A 10 27.76 36.88 39.28
CA ASP A 10 26.33 36.70 39.49
C ASP A 10 25.37 37.61 38.69
N GLU A 11 24.17 37.10 38.36
CA GLU A 11 22.91 37.87 38.52
C GLU A 11 21.64 36.99 38.62
N LYS A 12 21.18 36.81 39.86
CA LYS A 12 19.83 37.08 40.41
C LYS A 12 18.56 36.66 39.64
N THR A 13 17.84 35.70 40.21
CA THR A 13 16.42 35.38 40.02
C THR A 13 15.47 36.53 40.41
N PRO A 14 14.25 36.55 39.86
CA PRO A 14 13.09 36.71 40.76
C PRO A 14 11.96 35.70 40.49
N GLU A 15 11.43 35.17 41.59
CA GLU A 15 10.14 34.49 41.68
C GLU A 15 8.99 35.49 41.50
N ILE A 16 7.95 35.11 40.75
CA ILE A 16 6.65 35.77 40.79
C ILE A 16 5.57 34.71 40.97
N HIS A 17 5.00 34.69 42.17
CA HIS A 17 3.69 34.13 42.47
C HIS A 17 2.60 34.95 41.78
N GLN A 18 1.65 34.31 41.09
CA GLN A 18 0.32 34.88 40.92
C GLN A 18 -0.79 33.82 40.94
N LYS A 19 -1.84 34.18 41.68
CA LYS A 19 -2.98 33.39 42.14
C LYS A 19 -3.98 33.04 41.03
N LEU A 20 -4.64 31.90 41.25
CA LEU A 20 -5.92 31.49 40.67
C LEU A 20 -7.03 32.54 40.89
N PRO A 21 -8.04 32.56 40.00
CA PRO A 21 -9.42 32.72 40.43
C PRO A 21 -10.28 31.52 39.99
N GLU A 22 -10.95 30.91 40.96
CA GLU A 22 -12.09 30.01 40.75
C GLU A 22 -13.33 30.84 40.38
N GLN A 23 -14.12 30.43 39.37
CA GLN A 23 -15.57 30.70 39.33
C GLN A 23 -16.36 29.56 38.66
N ASN A 24 -17.05 28.80 39.52
CA ASN A 24 -18.43 28.32 39.47
C ASN A 24 -19.05 27.67 38.21
N LEU A 25 -19.25 26.35 38.32
CA LEU A 25 -20.51 25.59 38.22
C LEU A 25 -21.69 26.21 37.42
N GLY A 26 -21.85 25.74 36.20
CA GLY A 26 -23.11 25.69 35.45
C GLY A 26 -23.46 24.24 35.08
N LYS A 27 -24.69 23.83 35.38
CA LYS A 27 -25.23 22.45 35.39
C LYS A 27 -25.74 21.98 34.00
N ILE A 28 -25.45 20.70 33.65
CA ILE A 28 -26.34 19.66 33.03
C ILE A 28 -26.82 19.91 31.56
N PRO A 29 -27.06 18.90 30.66
CA PRO A 29 -27.19 17.45 30.86
C PRO A 29 -26.40 16.50 29.94
N HIS A 30 -26.07 15.34 30.52
CA HIS A 30 -26.03 14.03 29.85
C HIS A 30 -27.42 13.62 29.34
N PRO A 31 -27.53 12.94 28.19
CA PRO A 31 -28.61 12.01 27.93
C PRO A 31 -28.12 10.57 28.10
N SER A 32 -28.45 9.97 29.24
CA SER A 32 -28.71 8.53 29.31
C SER A 32 -30.14 8.28 28.79
N LYS A 33 -30.29 7.18 28.05
CA LYS A 33 -31.48 6.42 27.59
C LYS A 33 -32.69 6.46 28.57
N PRO A 34 -33.93 5.98 28.26
CA PRO A 34 -34.32 4.99 27.21
C PRO A 34 -35.70 5.23 26.53
N GLN A 35 -36.00 4.55 25.41
CA GLN A 35 -37.31 3.91 25.23
C GLN A 35 -37.35 2.96 24.02
N GLU A 36 -38.27 2.01 24.17
CA GLU A 36 -38.42 0.72 23.55
C GLU A 36 -39.44 0.77 22.39
N VAL A 37 -39.54 -0.34 21.63
CA VAL A 37 -40.58 -0.69 20.64
C VAL A 37 -40.40 0.02 19.27
N THR A 38 -40.07 -0.65 18.17
CA THR A 38 -40.94 -1.62 17.47
C THR A 38 -40.12 -2.36 16.40
N LYS A 39 -40.27 -3.69 16.35
CA LYS A 39 -39.77 -4.55 15.27
C LYS A 39 -40.39 -4.14 13.93
N LYS A 40 -39.56 -3.76 12.96
CA LYS A 40 -39.87 -3.86 11.53
C LYS A 40 -38.63 -4.37 10.80
N GLU A 41 -38.68 -5.66 10.48
CA GLU A 41 -37.89 -6.32 9.45
C GLU A 41 -38.20 -5.70 8.08
N LEU A 42 -37.19 -5.52 7.23
CA LEU A 42 -37.24 -5.49 5.74
C LEU A 42 -35.82 -5.19 5.20
N PRO A 43 -35.46 -5.65 3.98
CA PRO A 43 -34.76 -6.92 3.87
C PRO A 43 -33.38 -6.81 3.21
N VAL A 44 -32.57 -7.80 3.53
CA VAL A 44 -31.39 -8.27 2.79
C VAL A 44 -31.77 -8.46 1.31
N LYS A 45 -31.06 -7.79 0.40
CA LYS A 45 -31.10 -8.14 -1.03
C LYS A 45 -30.11 -9.26 -1.27
N THR A 46 -30.63 -10.48 -1.17
CA THR A 46 -29.94 -11.71 -1.51
C THR A 46 -29.76 -11.83 -3.02
N GLU A 47 -28.56 -12.31 -3.34
CA GLU A 47 -28.15 -13.17 -4.44
C GLU A 47 -29.27 -13.77 -5.32
N ILE A 48 -29.09 -13.55 -6.63
CA ILE A 48 -29.01 -14.58 -7.68
C ILE A 48 -29.79 -15.87 -7.36
N GLU A 49 -31.06 -15.90 -7.75
CA GLU A 49 -31.80 -17.15 -7.94
C GLU A 49 -31.35 -17.82 -9.24
N LEU A 50 -30.52 -18.86 -9.11
CA LEU A 50 -30.43 -19.92 -10.11
C LEU A 50 -31.27 -21.09 -9.60
N SER A 51 -32.55 -21.11 -9.97
CA SER A 51 -33.43 -22.27 -9.76
C SER A 51 -33.31 -23.21 -10.94
N VAL A 52 -32.66 -24.37 -10.75
CA VAL A 52 -32.92 -25.55 -11.57
C VAL A 52 -33.11 -26.74 -10.63
N ARG A 53 -34.35 -27.24 -10.65
CA ARG A 53 -34.85 -28.37 -9.86
C ARG A 53 -34.04 -29.63 -10.13
N THR A 54 -33.72 -30.35 -9.05
CA THR A 54 -33.25 -31.73 -9.11
C THR A 54 -34.46 -32.63 -8.92
N ASP A 55 -34.82 -33.39 -9.95
CA ASP A 55 -35.59 -34.63 -9.81
C ASP A 55 -34.83 -35.73 -10.56
N MET A 56 -34.50 -36.80 -9.84
CA MET A 56 -33.94 -38.03 -10.40
C MET A 56 -35.07 -38.86 -11.01
N GLN A 57 -34.94 -39.29 -12.27
CA GLN A 57 -35.28 -40.66 -12.66
C GLN A 57 -34.64 -41.09 -13.99
N GLU A 58 -34.42 -42.39 -14.07
CA GLU A 58 -33.47 -43.14 -14.90
C GLU A 58 -33.81 -43.31 -16.39
N ALA A 59 -32.76 -43.70 -17.10
CA ALA A 59 -32.69 -44.69 -18.18
C ALA A 59 -32.61 -44.21 -19.65
N SER A 60 -31.49 -44.63 -20.25
CA SER A 60 -31.32 -45.05 -21.65
C SER A 60 -31.32 -43.96 -22.72
N SER A 61 -30.12 -43.59 -23.18
CA SER A 61 -29.54 -44.13 -24.43
C SER A 61 -28.31 -43.30 -24.79
N GLN A 62 -27.16 -43.97 -24.96
CA GLN A 62 -25.96 -43.36 -25.50
C GLN A 62 -26.22 -42.91 -26.93
N ALA A 63 -26.28 -41.60 -27.15
CA ALA A 63 -26.03 -40.99 -28.44
C ALA A 63 -24.63 -40.34 -28.37
N PRO A 64 -23.74 -40.56 -29.36
CA PRO A 64 -22.47 -39.86 -29.38
C PRO A 64 -22.76 -38.38 -29.60
N ILE A 65 -22.51 -37.55 -28.59
CA ILE A 65 -22.40 -36.12 -28.78
C ILE A 65 -21.11 -35.93 -29.57
N GLU A 66 -21.28 -35.81 -30.88
CA GLU A 66 -20.26 -35.35 -31.80
C GLU A 66 -19.88 -33.94 -31.33
N ASN A 67 -18.78 -33.84 -30.56
CA ASN A 67 -18.17 -32.59 -30.17
C ASN A 67 -17.66 -31.90 -31.44
N LYS A 68 -18.54 -31.18 -32.12
CA LYS A 68 -18.15 -30.11 -33.01
C LYS A 68 -17.57 -29.02 -32.12
N SER A 69 -16.27 -29.13 -31.80
CA SER A 69 -15.50 -27.96 -31.43
C SER A 69 -15.47 -27.08 -32.66
N GLU A 70 -16.49 -26.25 -32.82
CA GLU A 70 -16.38 -25.09 -33.68
C GLU A 70 -15.19 -24.30 -33.14
N ASP A 71 -14.10 -24.37 -33.90
CA ASP A 71 -12.93 -23.53 -33.78
C ASP A 71 -13.42 -22.10 -34.03
N ILE A 72 -13.95 -21.46 -32.98
CA ILE A 72 -14.21 -20.03 -32.95
C ILE A 72 -12.81 -19.41 -32.96
N LYS A 73 -12.23 -19.30 -34.17
CA LYS A 73 -11.07 -18.47 -34.44
C LYS A 73 -11.45 -17.07 -34.01
N SER A 74 -11.08 -16.73 -32.79
CA SER A 74 -11.18 -15.40 -32.24
C SER A 74 -10.53 -14.46 -33.24
N LYS A 75 -11.36 -13.70 -33.94
CA LYS A 75 -10.94 -12.67 -34.90
C LYS A 75 -10.43 -11.42 -34.17
N TYR A 76 -10.00 -11.58 -32.91
CA TYR A 76 -9.45 -10.51 -32.10
C TYR A 76 -8.01 -10.25 -32.57
N ILE A 77 -7.81 -9.08 -33.16
CA ILE A 77 -6.47 -8.61 -33.49
C ILE A 77 -5.94 -7.94 -32.21
N ASP A 78 -4.90 -8.52 -31.61
CA ASP A 78 -4.20 -7.88 -30.50
C ASP A 78 -3.56 -6.58 -31.00
N TYR A 79 -4.15 -5.45 -30.63
CA TYR A 79 -3.59 -4.14 -30.90
C TYR A 79 -2.80 -3.68 -29.69
N GLN A 80 -1.47 -3.90 -29.72
CA GLN A 80 -0.60 -3.37 -28.70
C GLN A 80 -0.55 -1.84 -28.82
N SER A 81 -1.12 -1.16 -27.82
CA SER A 81 -1.00 0.29 -27.72
C SER A 81 0.48 0.70 -27.64
N ARG A 82 0.83 1.89 -28.14
CA ARG A 82 2.19 2.45 -27.99
C ARG A 82 2.67 2.43 -26.54
N TYR A 83 1.75 2.60 -25.60
CA TYR A 83 2.05 2.53 -24.17
C TYR A 83 2.49 1.12 -23.72
N MET A 84 1.81 0.07 -24.19
CA MET A 84 2.21 -1.31 -23.91
C MET A 84 3.57 -1.64 -24.52
N ILE A 85 3.85 -1.18 -25.74
CA ILE A 85 5.16 -1.34 -26.39
C ILE A 85 6.26 -0.68 -25.54
N GLU A 86 6.01 0.51 -25.00
CA GLU A 86 6.97 1.20 -24.12
C GLU A 86 7.21 0.44 -22.81
N LEU A 87 6.16 -0.13 -22.20
CA LEU A 87 6.29 -0.94 -20.98
C LEU A 87 7.11 -2.21 -21.25
N ASN A 88 6.80 -2.93 -22.33
CA ASN A 88 7.52 -4.15 -22.72
C ASN A 88 9.00 -3.85 -23.00
N ARG A 89 9.30 -2.76 -23.72
CA ARG A 89 10.67 -2.32 -23.95
C ARG A 89 11.40 -2.01 -22.64
N LYS A 90 10.71 -1.37 -21.69
CA LYS A 90 11.30 -1.01 -20.40
C LYS A 90 11.56 -2.24 -19.54
N HIS A 91 10.65 -3.21 -19.52
CA HIS A 91 10.85 -4.49 -18.87
C HIS A 91 12.02 -5.25 -19.49
N ALA A 92 12.10 -5.36 -20.82
CA ALA A 92 13.23 -6.00 -21.51
C ALA A 92 14.59 -5.33 -21.22
N GLN A 93 14.62 -4.01 -21.00
CA GLN A 93 15.84 -3.30 -20.57
C GLN A 93 16.24 -3.62 -19.12
N ARG A 94 15.28 -3.96 -18.26
CA ARG A 94 15.50 -4.37 -16.86
C ARG A 94 15.73 -5.86 -16.72
N ASP A 95 15.37 -6.67 -17.71
CA ASP A 95 15.60 -8.11 -17.74
C ASP A 95 17.10 -8.48 -17.70
N ALA A 96 17.98 -7.48 -17.84
CA ALA A 96 19.41 -7.56 -17.53
C ALA A 96 19.73 -7.57 -16.02
N TRP A 97 18.73 -7.50 -15.15
CA TRP A 97 18.89 -7.57 -13.71
C TRP A 97 19.29 -9.00 -13.30
N PRO A 98 20.11 -9.18 -12.25
CA PRO A 98 20.41 -10.51 -11.74
C PRO A 98 19.12 -11.27 -11.49
N ASP A 99 19.09 -12.56 -11.87
CA ASP A 99 17.88 -13.38 -11.82
C ASP A 99 17.18 -13.20 -10.47
N LEU A 100 16.02 -12.54 -10.51
CA LEU A 100 15.24 -12.20 -9.33
C LEU A 100 14.91 -13.44 -8.51
N SER A 101 14.78 -14.60 -9.18
CA SER A 101 14.57 -15.92 -8.58
C SER A 101 15.53 -16.22 -7.43
N ARG A 102 16.80 -15.78 -7.54
CA ARG A 102 17.81 -16.07 -6.51
C ARG A 102 17.51 -15.47 -5.15
N PHE A 103 16.68 -14.42 -5.10
CA PHE A 103 16.24 -13.77 -3.87
C PHE A 103 14.97 -14.40 -3.27
N PHE A 104 14.39 -15.38 -3.97
CA PHE A 104 13.21 -16.14 -3.55
C PHE A 104 13.51 -17.61 -3.30
N ASP A 105 14.59 -18.14 -3.89
CA ASP A 105 15.06 -19.51 -3.72
C ASP A 105 16.08 -19.68 -2.58
N SER A 106 16.50 -18.59 -1.93
CA SER A 106 17.45 -18.60 -0.82
C SER A 106 16.80 -19.02 0.50
N ASN A 107 17.58 -19.65 1.40
CA ASN A 107 17.19 -19.85 2.81
C ASN A 107 17.00 -18.52 3.59
N ASP A 108 17.34 -17.38 2.98
CA ASP A 108 17.11 -16.05 3.51
C ASP A 108 15.77 -15.50 3.01
N ASP A 109 14.84 -15.28 3.94
CA ASP A 109 13.50 -14.75 3.65
C ASP A 109 13.49 -13.24 3.36
N SER A 110 14.63 -12.55 3.49
CA SER A 110 14.73 -11.09 3.32
C SER A 110 14.26 -10.62 1.95
N GLY A 111 14.67 -11.31 0.88
CA GLY A 111 14.27 -10.98 -0.48
C GLY A 111 12.76 -11.09 -0.67
N LEU A 112 12.17 -12.19 -0.21
CA LEU A 112 10.72 -12.41 -0.23
C LEU A 112 9.97 -11.36 0.59
N TRP A 113 10.42 -11.10 1.82
CA TRP A 113 9.78 -10.18 2.76
C TRP A 113 9.74 -8.75 2.21
N VAL A 114 10.87 -8.26 1.70
CA VAL A 114 11.00 -6.91 1.13
C VAL A 114 10.20 -6.81 -0.16
N SER A 115 10.26 -7.82 -1.03
CA SER A 115 9.52 -7.88 -2.30
C SER A 115 8.01 -7.80 -2.11
N GLU A 116 7.47 -8.57 -1.15
CA GLU A 116 6.03 -8.59 -0.86
C GLU A 116 5.53 -7.20 -0.43
N ARG A 117 6.23 -6.57 0.53
CA ARG A 117 5.88 -5.25 1.04
C ARG A 117 6.05 -4.18 -0.02
N TYR A 118 7.12 -4.26 -0.79
CA TYR A 118 7.36 -3.30 -1.85
C TYR A 118 6.30 -3.39 -2.96
N ARG A 119 5.92 -4.61 -3.39
CA ARG A 119 4.82 -4.80 -4.34
C ARG A 119 3.52 -4.19 -3.82
N CYS A 120 3.19 -4.43 -2.55
CA CYS A 120 2.00 -3.86 -1.93
C CYS A 120 2.02 -2.32 -1.94
N LEU A 121 3.16 -1.71 -1.57
CA LEU A 121 3.32 -0.26 -1.58
C LEU A 121 3.19 0.32 -2.99
N ILE A 122 3.73 -0.35 -4.01
CA ILE A 122 3.56 0.04 -5.41
C ILE A 122 2.08 -0.01 -5.83
N ASP A 123 1.35 -1.06 -5.46
CA ASP A 123 -0.08 -1.18 -5.75
C ASP A 123 -0.87 0.00 -5.15
N VAL A 124 -0.56 0.39 -3.92
CA VAL A 124 -1.16 1.55 -3.27
C VAL A 124 -0.79 2.85 -4.01
N LEU A 125 0.48 3.06 -4.36
CA LEU A 125 0.90 4.26 -5.09
C LEU A 125 0.23 4.37 -6.45
N LEU A 126 0.15 3.27 -7.21
CA LEU A 126 -0.54 3.24 -8.50
C LEU A 126 -2.02 3.59 -8.33
N THR A 127 -2.67 3.02 -7.31
CA THR A 127 -4.06 3.34 -6.97
C THR A 127 -4.22 4.84 -6.67
N PHE A 128 -3.32 5.44 -5.89
CA PHE A 128 -3.34 6.88 -5.61
C PHE A 128 -3.21 7.75 -6.88
N THR A 129 -2.51 7.28 -7.93
CA THR A 129 -2.45 8.03 -9.20
C THR A 129 -3.78 8.07 -9.95
N GLU A 130 -4.69 7.14 -9.67
CA GLU A 130 -5.98 7.00 -10.34
C GLU A 130 -7.11 7.69 -9.57
N ILE A 131 -7.00 7.71 -8.24
CA ILE A 131 -7.94 8.41 -7.36
C ILE A 131 -7.90 9.92 -7.61
N LYS A 132 -9.08 10.57 -7.59
CA LYS A 132 -9.21 12.01 -7.84
C LYS A 132 -8.55 12.86 -6.75
N ARG A 133 -8.74 12.48 -5.49
CA ARG A 133 -8.18 13.13 -4.30
C ARG A 133 -7.90 12.07 -3.23
N ILE A 134 -6.72 12.10 -2.64
CA ILE A 134 -6.35 11.28 -1.49
C ILE A 134 -6.19 12.18 -0.26
N GLU A 135 -6.34 11.62 0.93
CA GLU A 135 -5.97 12.29 2.18
C GLU A 135 -4.45 12.34 2.31
N LEU A 136 -3.94 13.43 2.90
CA LEU A 136 -2.52 13.58 3.21
C LEU A 136 -2.06 12.55 4.24
N ASP A 137 -2.92 12.18 5.16
CA ASP A 137 -2.60 11.17 6.18
C ASP A 137 -2.44 9.78 5.56
N ASP A 138 -3.23 9.41 4.56
CA ASP A 138 -3.03 8.16 3.80
C ASP A 138 -1.65 8.14 3.11
N LEU A 139 -1.21 9.28 2.55
CA LEU A 139 0.13 9.37 1.96
C LEU A 139 1.24 9.26 3.02
N LYS A 140 1.04 9.85 4.20
CA LYS A 140 1.98 9.74 5.32
C LYS A 140 2.09 8.30 5.80
N GLU A 141 0.99 7.55 5.89
CA GLU A 141 0.99 6.14 6.26
C GLU A 141 1.81 5.31 5.25
N VAL A 142 1.64 5.53 3.95
CA VAL A 142 2.47 4.87 2.93
C VAL A 142 3.94 5.27 3.05
N CYS A 143 4.24 6.56 3.30
CA CYS A 143 5.60 7.04 3.52
C CYS A 143 6.26 6.42 4.77
N ASN A 144 5.49 6.24 5.85
CA ASN A 144 5.92 5.58 7.07
C ASN A 144 6.17 4.09 6.81
N ALA A 145 5.29 3.41 6.07
CA ALA A 145 5.49 2.02 5.69
C ALA A 145 6.78 1.81 4.86
N PHE A 146 7.08 2.70 3.90
CA PHE A 146 8.38 2.69 3.22
C PHE A 146 9.55 2.88 4.20
N THR A 147 9.39 3.78 5.17
CA THR A 147 10.42 4.03 6.18
C THR A 147 10.64 2.82 7.08
N ASP A 148 9.57 2.13 7.48
CA ASP A 148 9.62 0.93 8.31
C ASP A 148 10.23 -0.25 7.54
N VAL A 149 9.91 -0.42 6.24
CA VAL A 149 10.61 -1.38 5.36
C VAL A 149 12.11 -1.08 5.33
N ILE A 150 12.51 0.16 5.05
CA ILE A 150 13.94 0.50 4.98
C ILE A 150 14.64 0.26 6.32
N LYS A 151 13.97 0.44 7.45
CA LYS A 151 14.54 0.26 8.79
C LYS A 151 14.54 -1.20 9.28
N SER A 152 13.80 -2.09 8.63
CA SER A 152 13.72 -3.50 8.99
C SER A 152 15.08 -4.20 8.84
N ASP A 153 15.34 -5.18 9.68
CA ASP A 153 16.52 -6.05 9.57
C ASP A 153 16.53 -6.75 8.20
N TYR A 154 15.36 -7.18 7.68
CA TYR A 154 15.25 -7.77 6.34
C TYR A 154 15.78 -6.86 5.23
N TYR A 155 15.60 -5.54 5.35
CA TYR A 155 16.14 -4.61 4.35
C TYR A 155 17.60 -4.23 4.62
N GLN A 156 17.99 -4.11 5.89
CA GLN A 156 19.36 -3.74 6.27
C GLN A 156 20.38 -4.83 5.92
N PHE A 157 19.98 -6.10 6.05
CA PHE A 157 20.83 -7.26 5.75
C PHE A 157 20.59 -7.85 4.35
N LEU A 158 19.67 -7.25 3.57
CA LEU A 158 19.41 -7.67 2.21
C LEU A 158 20.69 -7.59 1.38
N ASP A 159 20.92 -8.59 0.53
CA ASP A 159 22.04 -8.60 -0.40
C ASP A 159 22.07 -7.29 -1.21
N PRO A 160 23.20 -6.54 -1.23
CA PRO A 160 23.30 -5.25 -1.91
C PRO A 160 23.02 -5.29 -3.42
N SER A 161 23.05 -6.48 -4.03
CA SER A 161 22.70 -6.71 -5.42
C SER A 161 21.20 -6.92 -5.66
N TYR A 162 20.38 -6.82 -4.60
CA TYR A 162 18.92 -6.79 -4.71
C TYR A 162 18.50 -5.53 -5.48
N PRO A 163 17.74 -5.68 -6.56
CA PRO A 163 17.87 -4.68 -7.59
C PRO A 163 16.92 -3.48 -7.37
N TYR A 164 15.96 -3.59 -6.45
CA TYR A 164 15.05 -2.49 -6.10
C TYR A 164 15.47 -1.64 -4.90
N MET A 165 16.65 -1.87 -4.29
CA MET A 165 17.04 -1.16 -3.07
C MET A 165 17.00 0.38 -3.26
N ASP A 166 17.61 0.88 -4.32
CA ASP A 166 17.67 2.32 -4.60
C ASP A 166 16.30 2.89 -4.99
N GLU A 167 15.49 2.12 -5.70
CA GLU A 167 14.13 2.52 -6.09
C GLU A 167 13.24 2.72 -4.84
N ILE A 168 13.33 1.81 -3.88
CA ILE A 168 12.62 1.89 -2.59
C ILE A 168 13.01 3.18 -1.84
N LYS A 169 14.31 3.46 -1.70
CA LYS A 169 14.81 4.68 -1.03
C LYS A 169 14.34 5.94 -1.74
N LYS A 170 14.47 5.98 -3.07
CA LYS A 170 14.06 7.11 -3.90
C LYS A 170 12.56 7.39 -3.77
N LEU A 171 11.72 6.37 -3.78
CA LEU A 171 10.29 6.51 -3.58
C LEU A 171 9.97 7.04 -2.19
N ARG A 172 10.59 6.51 -1.13
CA ARG A 172 10.45 7.04 0.24
C ARG A 172 10.78 8.52 0.31
N ASP A 173 11.91 8.93 -0.25
CA ASP A 173 12.35 10.33 -0.23
C ASP A 173 11.41 11.24 -1.03
N GLN A 174 10.92 10.78 -2.18
CA GLN A 174 9.91 11.50 -2.96
C GLN A 174 8.61 11.67 -2.18
N LEU A 175 8.10 10.61 -1.56
CA LEU A 175 6.88 10.65 -0.74
C LEU A 175 7.03 11.59 0.45
N ARG A 176 8.16 11.51 1.16
CA ARG A 176 8.49 12.40 2.28
C ARG A 176 8.47 13.86 1.82
N ASN A 177 9.12 14.15 0.69
CA ASN A 177 9.13 15.50 0.13
C ASN A 177 7.74 15.97 -0.27
N THR A 178 6.90 15.11 -0.84
CA THR A 178 5.50 15.43 -1.14
C THR A 178 4.72 15.73 0.14
N CYS A 179 4.86 14.91 1.18
CA CYS A 179 4.19 15.12 2.46
C CYS A 179 4.57 16.45 3.12
N LEU A 180 5.87 16.82 3.08
CA LEU A 180 6.36 18.07 3.67
C LEU A 180 5.94 19.32 2.90
N LYS A 181 5.82 19.23 1.56
CA LYS A 181 5.45 20.36 0.71
C LYS A 181 3.94 20.57 0.60
N THR A 182 3.15 19.55 0.94
CA THR A 182 1.70 19.59 0.78
C THR A 182 1.05 20.21 2.01
N SER A 183 0.41 21.36 1.81
CA SER A 183 -0.37 22.05 2.85
C SER A 183 -1.86 21.68 2.84
N ARG A 184 -2.32 20.96 1.82
CA ARG A 184 -3.73 20.58 1.67
C ARG A 184 -3.99 19.23 2.32
N GLU A 185 -5.09 19.13 3.06
CA GLU A 185 -5.57 17.85 3.62
C GLU A 185 -5.87 16.86 2.49
N GLN A 186 -6.55 17.31 1.44
CA GLN A 186 -6.83 16.50 0.25
C GLN A 186 -6.17 17.05 -1.01
N PHE A 187 -5.59 16.17 -1.83
CA PHE A 187 -4.97 16.54 -3.10
C PHE A 187 -4.92 15.38 -4.09
N LYS A 188 -4.68 15.70 -5.37
CA LYS A 188 -4.44 14.67 -6.38
C LYS A 188 -2.97 14.27 -6.36
N TYR A 189 -2.69 13.03 -5.97
CA TYR A 189 -1.34 12.48 -6.10
C TYR A 189 -0.99 12.29 -7.58
N ARG A 190 0.18 12.81 -7.97
CA ARG A 190 0.66 12.76 -9.35
C ARG A 190 2.11 12.31 -9.34
N VAL A 191 2.43 11.43 -10.28
CA VAL A 191 3.79 11.00 -10.58
C VAL A 191 4.07 11.28 -12.05
N SER A 192 5.34 11.36 -12.43
CA SER A 192 5.72 11.49 -13.84
C SER A 192 5.30 10.24 -14.62
N ARG A 193 5.12 10.37 -15.94
CA ARG A 193 4.83 9.22 -16.83
C ARG A 193 5.88 8.13 -16.68
N GLU A 194 7.15 8.52 -16.65
CA GLU A 194 8.28 7.60 -16.49
C GLU A 194 8.24 6.86 -15.15
N GLN A 195 7.94 7.55 -14.05
CA GLN A 195 7.79 6.93 -12.74
C GLN A 195 6.60 5.99 -12.70
N LYS A 196 5.47 6.37 -13.31
CA LYS A 196 4.30 5.46 -13.43
C LYS A 196 4.66 4.19 -14.21
N GLN A 197 5.42 4.31 -15.30
CA GLN A 197 5.92 3.15 -16.04
C GLN A 197 6.86 2.28 -15.22
N ASN A 198 7.77 2.88 -14.43
CA ASN A 198 8.63 2.12 -13.50
C ASN A 198 7.79 1.31 -12.51
N LEU A 199 6.83 1.97 -11.85
CA LEU A 199 5.94 1.31 -10.89
C LEU A 199 5.17 0.14 -11.53
N ILE A 200 4.64 0.31 -12.75
CA ILE A 200 3.91 -0.76 -13.44
C ILE A 200 4.84 -1.93 -13.80
N VAL A 201 6.03 -1.65 -14.32
CA VAL A 201 7.01 -2.69 -14.68
C VAL A 201 7.48 -3.43 -13.43
N THR A 202 7.87 -2.71 -12.38
CA THR A 202 8.29 -3.30 -11.09
C THR A 202 7.18 -4.16 -10.49
N ARG A 203 5.92 -3.69 -10.53
CA ARG A 203 4.78 -4.48 -10.08
C ARG A 203 4.64 -5.79 -10.87
N PHE A 204 4.81 -5.74 -12.18
CA PHE A 204 4.72 -6.90 -13.05
C PHE A 204 5.83 -7.92 -12.75
N GLU A 205 7.07 -7.45 -12.61
CA GLU A 205 8.24 -8.28 -12.27
C GLU A 205 8.05 -8.99 -10.92
N LEU A 206 7.71 -8.24 -9.86
CA LEU A 206 7.47 -8.81 -8.53
C LEU A 206 6.27 -9.78 -8.53
N SER A 207 5.29 -9.57 -9.41
CA SER A 207 4.09 -10.42 -9.46
C SER A 207 4.35 -11.85 -9.90
N GLN A 208 5.53 -12.14 -10.48
CA GLN A 208 5.94 -13.49 -10.84
C GLN A 208 6.35 -14.32 -9.60
N PHE A 209 6.72 -13.65 -8.49
CA PHE A 209 7.33 -14.30 -7.33
C PHE A 209 6.50 -14.16 -6.05
N VAL A 210 5.93 -12.99 -5.81
CA VAL A 210 5.14 -12.73 -4.58
C VAL A 210 3.67 -12.63 -4.91
N GLY A 211 2.78 -12.98 -3.98
CA GLY A 211 1.33 -12.84 -4.14
C GLY A 211 0.85 -11.39 -4.06
N LYS A 212 -0.46 -11.17 -4.26
CA LYS A 212 -1.09 -9.88 -3.97
C LYS A 212 -1.55 -9.86 -2.51
N SER A 213 -1.02 -8.93 -1.72
CA SER A 213 -1.37 -8.74 -0.31
C SER A 213 -1.95 -7.34 -0.09
N LYS A 214 -2.96 -7.18 0.78
CA LYS A 214 -3.50 -5.85 1.10
C LYS A 214 -2.57 -5.11 2.07
N PHE A 215 -2.56 -3.78 2.00
CA PHE A 215 -1.77 -2.94 2.90
C PHE A 215 -2.07 -3.23 4.38
N SER A 216 -3.35 -3.43 4.72
CA SER A 216 -3.79 -3.76 6.08
C SER A 216 -3.41 -5.16 6.56
N GLU A 217 -3.05 -6.07 5.65
CA GLU A 217 -2.68 -7.45 5.96
C GLU A 217 -1.17 -7.58 6.25
N LEU A 218 -0.37 -6.60 5.83
CA LEU A 218 1.08 -6.61 5.98
C LEU A 218 1.54 -5.90 7.25
N LYS A 219 2.56 -6.48 7.88
CA LYS A 219 3.32 -5.82 8.95
C LYS A 219 4.59 -5.24 8.37
N PHE A 220 4.69 -3.91 8.41
CA PHE A 220 5.85 -3.16 7.91
C PHE A 220 6.93 -2.98 8.97
N ARG A 221 6.57 -3.09 10.26
CA ARG A 221 7.50 -3.04 11.38
C ARG A 221 7.72 -4.43 11.96
N GLU A 222 8.98 -4.75 12.23
CA GLU A 222 9.37 -5.93 13.00
C GLU A 222 8.94 -5.76 14.46
N LYS A 223 8.57 -6.87 15.12
CA LYS A 223 8.15 -6.86 16.51
C LYS A 223 9.34 -6.99 17.43
#